data_AF-A0A1U7WET6-F1
#
_entry.id   AF-A0A1U7WET6-F1
#
_cell.length_a   1.000
_cell.length_b   1.000
_cell.length_c   1.000
_cell.angle_alpha   90.00
_cell.angle_beta   90.00
_cell.angle_gamma   90.00
#
_symmetry.space_group_name_H-M   'P 1'
#
loop_
_entity.id
_entity.type
_entity.pdbx_description
1 polymer ?
#
loop_
_entity_poly.entity_id
_entity_poly.type
_entity_poly.pdbx_seq_one_letter_code
_entity_poly.pdbx_strand_id
1 'polypeptide(L)'
;MGNEMGGSISSEGESPGIENFQIIGEAKPGCRILGCGFPVRGTSLCMFQWVRHYPDGTRQYIEGATNPEYVVTADDIDKLIAVECIPMDDQGHQGELVRLFANDQNKITCDPDMQSEIDTHISEGQATFNVLMLVESSENWEPATIFLRRSSFQVKVHRTQAVVIAEKFSKELSIKIPSGLSTQFVITCSDGSSHPFSTNNDIRMRDTLVLTIRIFQSKALDEKRKGRI
;
A
#
# COMPACT_ATOMS: atom_id res chain seq x y z
N MET A 1 40.25 46.06 37.30
CA MET A 1 39.28 46.40 36.23
C MET A 1 39.12 45.16 35.38
N GLY A 2 37.88 44.71 35.23
CA GLY A 2 37.50 43.34 34.90
C GLY A 2 37.76 42.91 33.46
N ASN A 3 37.89 41.58 33.33
CA ASN A 3 37.78 40.76 32.12
C ASN A 3 36.52 41.10 31.31
N GLU A 4 36.64 41.12 29.97
CA GLU A 4 35.62 40.55 29.08
C GLU A 4 36.32 39.84 27.91
N MET A 5 36.47 38.52 28.07
CA MET A 5 36.72 37.59 26.98
C MET A 5 35.40 37.48 26.22
N GLY A 6 35.34 38.06 25.02
CA GLY A 6 34.21 37.92 24.12
C GLY A 6 34.08 36.45 23.69
N GLY A 7 33.32 35.67 24.45
CA GLY A 7 32.84 34.38 24.02
C GLY A 7 31.97 34.59 22.79
N SER A 8 32.38 34.01 21.66
CA SER A 8 31.50 33.80 20.53
C SER A 8 30.34 32.94 21.01
N ILE A 9 29.21 33.57 21.32
CA ILE A 9 27.92 32.89 21.26
C ILE A 9 27.75 32.56 19.79
N SER A 10 28.10 31.34 19.41
CA SER A 10 27.46 30.71 18.26
C SER A 10 25.97 30.77 18.55
N SER A 11 25.24 31.58 17.80
CA SER A 11 23.81 31.38 17.65
C SER A 11 23.64 30.02 16.98
N GLU A 12 23.62 28.94 17.76
CA GLU A 12 22.93 27.72 17.36
C GLU A 12 21.46 28.11 17.27
N GLY A 13 21.11 28.75 16.14
CA GLY A 13 19.74 29.02 15.78
C GLY A 13 19.04 27.68 15.81
N GLU A 14 18.07 27.58 16.73
CA GLU A 14 17.20 26.43 16.91
C GLU A 14 16.77 25.89 15.54
N SER A 15 17.31 24.74 15.13
CA SER A 15 17.01 24.17 13.81
C SER A 15 15.51 23.84 13.74
N PRO A 16 14.89 23.94 12.54
CA PRO A 16 13.49 23.55 12.33
C PRO A 16 13.19 22.19 12.96
N GLY A 17 11.97 22.03 13.48
CA GLY A 17 11.60 20.88 14.28
C GLY A 17 10.12 20.56 14.23
N ILE A 18 9.79 19.35 14.64
CA ILE A 18 8.42 18.88 14.85
C ILE A 18 8.31 18.25 16.24
N GLU A 19 7.33 18.67 17.02
CA GLU A 19 7.04 18.15 18.37
C GLU A 19 5.76 17.32 18.37
N ASN A 20 5.64 16.40 19.33
CA ASN A 20 4.54 15.44 19.43
C ASN A 20 4.23 14.75 18.10
N PHE A 21 5.29 14.38 17.36
CA PHE A 21 5.12 13.60 16.15
C PHE A 21 4.43 12.28 16.50
N GLN A 22 3.40 11.93 15.74
CA GLN A 22 2.56 10.76 15.97
C GLN A 22 1.94 10.28 14.66
N ILE A 23 1.44 9.04 14.69
CA ILE A 23 0.63 8.47 13.61
C ILE A 23 -0.78 8.25 14.15
N ILE A 24 -1.77 8.85 13.48
CA ILE A 24 -3.19 8.69 13.80
C ILE A 24 -3.83 7.73 12.79
N GLY A 25 -4.72 6.86 13.26
CA GLY A 25 -5.50 5.95 12.44
C GLY A 25 -5.09 4.49 12.60
N GLU A 26 -5.88 3.60 12.02
CA GLU A 26 -5.65 2.17 12.10
C GLU A 26 -4.70 1.70 11.00
N ALA A 27 -3.61 1.05 11.39
CA ALA A 27 -2.61 0.53 10.47
C ALA A 27 -3.03 -0.85 9.91
N LYS A 28 -4.16 -0.88 9.19
CA LYS A 28 -4.77 -2.08 8.59
C LYS A 28 -5.05 -1.84 7.10
N PRO A 29 -4.94 -2.86 6.23
CA PRO A 29 -5.25 -2.70 4.81
C PRO A 29 -6.63 -2.07 4.59
N GLY A 30 -6.66 -1.04 3.75
CA GLY A 30 -7.86 -0.24 3.47
C GLY A 30 -8.03 0.99 4.36
N CYS A 31 -7.36 1.05 5.50
CA CYS A 31 -7.44 2.18 6.43
C CYS A 31 -6.45 3.30 6.07
N ARG A 32 -6.86 4.54 6.35
CA ARG A 32 -6.01 5.73 6.25
C ARG A 32 -5.29 5.95 7.58
N ILE A 33 -4.00 6.26 7.48
CA ILE A 33 -3.16 6.72 8.58
C ILE A 33 -2.55 8.08 8.25
N LEU A 34 -2.35 8.91 9.28
CA LEU A 34 -1.88 10.28 9.18
C LEU A 34 -0.67 10.50 10.10
N GLY A 35 0.49 10.81 9.51
CA GLY A 35 1.63 11.36 10.25
C GLY A 35 1.40 12.84 10.54
N CYS A 36 1.41 13.23 11.81
CA CYS A 36 1.19 14.64 12.22
C CYS A 36 1.95 15.00 13.49
N GLY A 37 2.14 16.30 13.70
CA GLY A 37 2.80 16.87 14.86
C GLY A 37 2.74 18.41 14.80
N PHE A 38 3.36 19.08 15.77
CA PHE A 38 3.38 20.53 15.86
C PHE A 38 4.70 21.07 15.30
N PRO A 39 4.68 21.90 14.23
CA PRO A 39 5.89 22.55 13.75
C PRO A 39 6.39 23.55 14.82
N VAL A 40 7.69 23.53 15.07
CA VAL A 40 8.36 24.40 16.04
C VAL A 40 9.62 25.01 15.43
N ARG A 41 10.25 25.96 16.13
CA ARG A 41 11.58 26.51 15.77
C ARG A 41 11.65 27.03 14.32
N GLY A 42 10.64 27.79 13.92
CA GLY A 42 10.59 28.40 12.57
C GLY A 42 10.21 27.45 11.43
N THR A 43 9.76 26.22 11.72
CA THR A 43 9.32 25.28 10.68
C THR A 43 8.13 25.84 9.91
N SER A 44 8.28 25.95 8.59
CA SER A 44 7.26 26.39 7.64
C SER A 44 6.71 25.24 6.79
N LEU A 45 7.49 24.16 6.63
CA LEU A 45 7.14 23.00 5.82
C LEU A 45 7.66 21.70 6.46
N CYS A 46 6.87 20.64 6.41
CA CYS A 46 7.32 19.28 6.76
C CYS A 46 7.26 18.39 5.52
N MET A 47 8.38 17.80 5.13
CA MET A 47 8.43 16.78 4.07
C MET A 47 8.18 15.41 4.67
N PHE A 48 7.17 14.70 4.17
CA PHE A 48 6.82 13.36 4.61
C PHE A 48 7.25 12.32 3.59
N GLN A 49 7.62 11.13 4.06
CA GLN A 49 7.85 9.96 3.21
C GLN A 49 7.51 8.68 3.97
N TRP A 50 6.62 7.86 3.40
CA TRP A 50 6.31 6.55 3.94
C TRP A 50 7.31 5.48 3.48
N VAL A 51 7.65 4.57 4.38
CA VAL A 51 8.72 3.57 4.21
C VAL A 51 8.22 2.20 4.63
N ARG A 52 8.46 1.19 3.78
CA ARG A 52 8.28 -0.23 4.10
C ARG A 52 9.57 -0.81 4.66
N HIS A 53 9.47 -1.56 5.74
CA HIS A 53 10.55 -2.37 6.28
C HIS A 53 10.20 -3.86 6.15
N TYR A 54 11.06 -4.58 5.46
CA TYR A 54 10.88 -5.98 5.13
C TYR A 54 11.39 -6.89 6.26
N PRO A 55 10.88 -8.13 6.37
CA PRO A 55 11.35 -9.09 7.35
C PRO A 55 12.85 -9.44 7.25
N ASP A 56 13.46 -9.24 6.08
CA ASP A 56 14.90 -9.47 5.85
C ASP A 56 15.79 -8.31 6.32
N GLY A 57 15.19 -7.27 6.91
CA GLY A 57 15.88 -6.07 7.40
C GLY A 57 16.08 -4.97 6.35
N THR A 58 15.72 -5.20 5.09
CA THR A 58 15.76 -4.17 4.06
C THR A 58 14.64 -3.15 4.24
N ARG A 59 14.85 -1.93 3.74
CA ARG A 59 13.84 -0.87 3.73
C ARG A 59 13.63 -0.32 2.32
N GLN A 60 12.41 0.05 1.99
CA GLN A 60 12.03 0.61 0.69
C GLN A 60 11.14 1.83 0.88
N TYR A 61 11.49 2.94 0.22
CA TYR A 61 10.60 4.08 0.10
C TYR A 61 9.38 3.72 -0.73
N ILE A 62 8.20 4.02 -0.22
CA ILE A 62 6.96 3.78 -0.94
C ILE A 62 6.81 4.87 -2.00
N GLU A 63 6.90 4.49 -3.26
CA GLU A 63 6.80 5.41 -4.39
C GLU A 63 5.52 6.23 -4.32
N GLY A 64 5.64 7.56 -4.44
CA GLY A 64 4.51 8.50 -4.41
C GLY A 64 3.87 8.74 -3.04
N ALA A 65 4.30 8.04 -1.97
CA ALA A 65 3.77 8.23 -0.63
C ALA A 65 4.50 9.35 0.13
N THR A 66 4.46 10.56 -0.43
CA THR A 66 5.11 11.76 0.11
C THR A 66 4.15 12.70 0.85
N ASN A 67 2.89 12.29 0.99
CA ASN A 67 1.88 13.01 1.75
C ASN A 67 1.91 12.56 3.22
N PRO A 68 1.48 13.43 4.16
CA PRO A 68 1.33 13.03 5.56
C PRO A 68 0.32 11.90 5.73
N GLU A 69 -0.66 11.81 4.84
CA GLU A 69 -1.62 10.71 4.78
C GLU A 69 -1.15 9.56 3.89
N TYR A 70 -1.41 8.33 4.35
CA TYR A 70 -1.18 7.11 3.59
C TYR A 70 -2.33 6.13 3.78
N VAL A 71 -2.68 5.40 2.73
CA VAL A 71 -3.63 4.28 2.79
C VAL A 71 -2.81 3.01 2.89
N VAL A 72 -2.96 2.27 3.98
CA VAL A 72 -2.33 0.96 4.13
C VAL A 72 -2.95 0.00 3.11
N THR A 73 -2.11 -0.82 2.47
CA THR A 73 -2.51 -1.67 1.35
C THR A 73 -2.18 -3.14 1.58
N ALA A 74 -2.72 -4.02 0.74
CA ALA A 74 -2.31 -5.43 0.69
C ALA A 74 -0.80 -5.64 0.46
N ASP A 75 -0.08 -4.66 -0.10
CA ASP A 75 1.37 -4.71 -0.28
C ASP A 75 2.13 -4.53 1.04
N ASP A 76 1.49 -4.02 2.08
CA ASP A 76 2.10 -3.73 3.38
C ASP A 76 1.99 -4.92 4.34
N ILE A 77 1.18 -5.93 4.03
CA ILE A 77 1.04 -7.16 4.84
C ILE A 77 2.40 -7.80 5.11
N ASP A 78 2.56 -8.26 6.36
CA ASP A 78 3.77 -8.89 6.93
C ASP A 78 5.01 -7.98 7.02
N LYS A 79 4.84 -6.67 6.78
CA LYS A 79 5.91 -5.66 6.85
C LYS A 79 5.65 -4.69 7.99
N LEU A 80 6.69 -3.97 8.42
CA LEU A 80 6.50 -2.76 9.23
C LEU A 80 6.38 -1.57 8.29
N ILE A 81 5.58 -0.58 8.68
CA ILE A 81 5.44 0.69 7.97
C ILE A 81 5.89 1.81 8.89
N ALA A 82 6.66 2.76 8.35
CA ALA A 82 7.09 3.96 9.05
C ALA A 82 6.83 5.21 8.22
N VAL A 83 6.69 6.35 8.89
CA VAL A 83 6.73 7.68 8.26
C VAL A 83 7.99 8.40 8.73
N GLU A 84 8.73 8.95 7.77
CA GLU A 84 9.83 9.88 8.00
C GLU A 84 9.34 11.31 7.77
N CYS A 85 9.76 12.25 8.61
CA CYS A 85 9.45 13.68 8.52
C CYS A 85 10.74 14.50 8.62
N ILE A 86 10.94 15.41 7.66
CA ILE A 86 12.01 16.41 7.69
C ILE A 86 11.37 17.81 7.75
N PRO A 87 11.43 18.51 8.89
CA PRO A 87 10.96 19.89 9.02
C PRO A 87 11.95 20.86 8.34
N MET A 88 11.43 21.92 7.74
CA MET A 88 12.20 22.96 7.04
C MET A 88 11.66 24.35 7.38
N ASP A 89 12.55 25.35 7.47
CA ASP A 89 12.18 26.76 7.55
C ASP A 89 11.92 27.38 6.16
N ASP A 90 11.59 28.66 6.13
CA ASP A 90 11.35 29.43 4.90
C ASP A 90 12.62 29.72 4.08
N GLN A 91 13.81 29.51 4.66
CA GLN A 91 15.11 29.62 3.99
C GLN A 91 15.58 28.28 3.41
N GLY A 92 14.87 27.18 3.68
CA GLY A 92 15.20 25.84 3.23
C GLY A 92 16.21 25.10 4.11
N HIS A 93 16.54 25.61 5.31
CA HIS A 93 17.34 24.85 6.27
C HIS A 93 16.53 23.66 6.79
N GLN A 94 17.17 22.50 6.86
CA GLN A 94 16.55 21.26 7.29
C GLN A 94 16.81 21.02 8.78
N GLY A 95 15.77 20.61 9.49
CA GLY A 95 15.88 20.05 10.82
C GLY A 95 16.29 18.57 10.82
N GLU A 96 16.25 17.97 12.01
CA GLU A 96 16.50 16.54 12.17
C GLU A 96 15.39 15.69 11.51
N LEU A 97 15.78 14.58 10.87
CA LEU A 97 14.84 13.58 10.39
C LEU A 97 14.23 12.82 11.56
N VAL A 98 12.92 12.89 11.70
CA VAL A 98 12.16 12.14 12.71
C VAL A 98 11.45 10.97 12.04
N ARG A 99 11.50 9.78 12.65
CA ARG A 99 10.83 8.58 12.15
C ARG A 99 9.91 7.99 13.20
N LEU A 100 8.72 7.56 12.78
CA LEU A 100 7.81 6.76 13.61
C LEU A 100 7.31 5.54 12.86
N PHE A 101 7.19 4.43 13.58
CA PHE A 101 6.57 3.21 13.07
C PHE A 101 5.08 3.21 13.37
N ALA A 102 4.27 2.82 12.39
CA ALA A 102 2.86 2.56 12.58
C ALA A 102 2.65 1.26 13.36
N ASN A 103 1.40 1.03 13.81
CA ASN A 103 0.97 -0.24 14.40
C ASN A 103 1.80 -0.67 15.62
N ASP A 104 2.26 0.27 16.44
CA ASP A 104 3.14 0.01 17.59
C ASP A 104 4.38 -0.81 17.22
N GLN A 105 4.93 -0.56 16.02
CA GLN A 105 6.08 -1.27 15.46
C GLN A 105 5.82 -2.79 15.25
N ASN A 106 4.55 -3.19 15.10
CA ASN A 106 4.16 -4.54 14.72
C ASN A 106 3.90 -4.64 13.22
N LYS A 107 4.00 -5.85 12.69
CA LYS A 107 3.71 -6.13 11.28
C LYS A 107 2.25 -5.81 10.97
N ILE A 108 2.02 -5.23 9.78
CA ILE A 108 0.67 -5.02 9.27
C ILE A 108 0.01 -6.38 9.03
N THR A 109 -1.21 -6.51 9.53
CA THR A 109 -2.07 -7.68 9.34
C THR A 109 -3.46 -7.22 8.91
N CYS A 110 -4.24 -8.13 8.34
CA CYS A 110 -5.67 -7.91 8.14
C CYS A 110 -6.39 -7.69 9.49
N ASP A 111 -7.49 -6.95 9.47
CA ASP A 111 -8.45 -7.01 10.57
C ASP A 111 -9.19 -8.37 10.58
N PRO A 112 -9.83 -8.76 11.70
CA PRO A 112 -10.46 -10.07 11.83
C PRO A 112 -11.53 -10.37 10.77
N ASP A 113 -12.31 -9.36 10.38
CA ASP A 113 -13.40 -9.54 9.42
C ASP A 113 -12.84 -9.80 8.01
N MET A 114 -11.79 -9.06 7.62
CA MET A 114 -11.13 -9.24 6.31
C MET A 114 -10.47 -10.61 6.26
N GLN A 115 -9.82 -11.01 7.36
CA GLN A 115 -9.19 -12.32 7.47
C GLN A 115 -10.23 -13.45 7.34
N SER A 116 -11.36 -13.34 8.03
CA SER A 116 -12.45 -14.33 7.97
C SER A 116 -13.06 -14.43 6.57
N GLU A 117 -13.21 -13.31 5.86
CA GLU A 117 -13.71 -13.27 4.48
C GLU A 117 -12.74 -14.01 3.53
N ILE A 118 -11.45 -13.69 3.60
CA ILE A 118 -10.41 -14.36 2.83
C ILE A 118 -10.39 -15.87 3.14
N ASP A 119 -10.38 -16.25 4.42
CA ASP A 119 -10.35 -17.66 4.83
C ASP A 119 -11.57 -18.44 4.29
N THR A 120 -12.74 -17.80 4.28
CA THR A 120 -13.96 -18.36 3.68
C THR A 120 -13.75 -18.63 2.20
N HIS A 121 -13.31 -17.64 1.42
CA HIS A 121 -13.01 -17.79 0.00
C HIS A 121 -12.02 -18.93 -0.28
N ILE A 122 -10.95 -19.00 0.51
CA ILE A 122 -9.92 -20.02 0.36
C ILE A 122 -10.46 -21.41 0.69
N SER A 123 -11.29 -21.54 1.72
CA SER A 123 -11.91 -22.82 2.12
C SER A 123 -12.90 -23.35 1.06
N GLU A 124 -13.75 -22.48 0.51
CA GLU A 124 -14.69 -22.80 -0.55
C GLU A 124 -13.98 -23.07 -1.89
N GLY A 125 -12.77 -22.51 -2.06
CA GLY A 125 -12.00 -22.64 -3.29
C GLY A 125 -12.52 -21.78 -4.44
N GLN A 126 -13.32 -20.76 -4.12
CA GLN A 126 -13.89 -19.81 -5.06
C GLN A 126 -14.15 -18.47 -4.38
N ALA A 127 -14.17 -17.40 -5.17
CA ALA A 127 -14.63 -16.08 -4.76
C ALA A 127 -15.17 -15.32 -5.96
N THR A 128 -16.04 -14.34 -5.74
CA THR A 128 -16.61 -13.51 -6.80
C THR A 128 -16.57 -12.05 -6.39
N PHE A 129 -16.00 -11.19 -7.24
CA PHE A 129 -15.88 -9.76 -6.98
C PHE A 129 -16.48 -8.96 -8.13
N ASN A 130 -17.32 -7.98 -7.80
CA ASN A 130 -17.82 -7.01 -8.77
C ASN A 130 -16.85 -5.83 -8.82
N VAL A 131 -16.35 -5.54 -10.02
CA VAL A 131 -15.33 -4.52 -10.26
C VAL A 131 -15.69 -3.70 -11.50
N LEU A 132 -14.96 -2.64 -11.74
CA LEU A 132 -14.91 -1.95 -13.02
C LEU A 132 -13.61 -2.37 -13.72
N MET A 133 -13.70 -2.69 -15.01
CA MET A 133 -12.55 -2.97 -15.86
C MET A 133 -12.41 -1.82 -16.86
N LEU A 134 -11.20 -1.31 -17.05
CA LEU A 134 -10.93 -0.36 -18.13
C LEU A 134 -10.88 -1.14 -19.45
N VAL A 135 -11.84 -0.90 -20.34
CA VAL A 135 -11.92 -1.60 -21.63
C VAL A 135 -11.29 -0.73 -22.71
N GLU A 136 -10.22 -1.21 -23.33
CA GLU A 136 -9.45 -0.46 -24.34
C GLU A 136 -10.31 0.02 -25.51
N SER A 137 -11.27 -0.79 -25.98
CA SER A 137 -12.11 -0.43 -27.12
C SER A 137 -13.07 0.74 -26.86
N SER A 138 -13.35 1.05 -25.59
CA SER A 138 -14.29 2.13 -25.21
C SER A 138 -13.63 3.26 -24.42
N GLU A 139 -12.36 3.12 -24.04
CA GLU A 139 -11.64 4.01 -23.11
C GLU A 139 -12.44 4.33 -21.83
N ASN A 140 -13.34 3.43 -21.43
CA ASN A 140 -14.28 3.64 -20.35
C ASN A 140 -14.22 2.47 -19.34
N TRP A 141 -14.55 2.79 -18.09
CA TRP A 141 -14.73 1.82 -17.02
C TRP A 141 -16.05 1.09 -17.21
N GLU A 142 -16.00 -0.20 -17.47
CA GLU A 142 -17.18 -1.05 -17.67
C GLU A 142 -17.35 -2.01 -16.48
N PRO A 143 -18.58 -2.22 -15.97
CA PRO A 143 -18.84 -3.23 -14.95
C PRO A 143 -18.43 -4.63 -15.41
N ALA A 144 -17.68 -5.31 -14.55
CA ALA A 144 -17.20 -6.66 -14.76
C ALA A 144 -17.27 -7.47 -13.46
N THR A 145 -17.23 -8.78 -13.59
CA THR A 145 -17.09 -9.70 -12.45
C THR A 145 -15.84 -10.54 -12.61
N ILE A 146 -15.01 -10.57 -11.57
CA ILE A 146 -13.89 -11.49 -11.44
C ILE A 146 -14.38 -12.73 -10.70
N PHE A 147 -14.27 -13.88 -11.35
CA PHE A 147 -14.56 -15.20 -10.78
C PHE A 147 -13.25 -15.91 -10.46
N LEU A 148 -12.97 -16.13 -9.19
CA LEU A 148 -11.80 -16.86 -8.73
C LEU A 148 -12.15 -18.33 -8.48
N ARG A 149 -11.22 -19.22 -8.82
CA ARG A 149 -11.22 -20.65 -8.52
C ARG A 149 -9.84 -21.05 -8.01
N ARG A 150 -9.72 -22.20 -7.33
CA ARG A 150 -8.46 -22.68 -6.75
C ARG A 150 -7.22 -22.54 -7.65
N SER A 151 -7.36 -22.81 -8.96
CA SER A 151 -6.23 -22.85 -9.90
C SER A 151 -6.32 -21.86 -11.07
N SER A 152 -7.35 -21.00 -11.11
CA SER A 152 -7.63 -20.13 -12.25
C SER A 152 -8.58 -19.00 -11.89
N PHE A 153 -8.64 -17.98 -12.74
CA PHE A 153 -9.65 -16.94 -12.67
C PHE A 153 -10.23 -16.63 -14.05
N GLN A 154 -11.40 -16.00 -14.04
CA GLN A 154 -12.05 -15.49 -15.24
C GLN A 154 -12.60 -14.09 -14.98
N VAL A 155 -12.63 -13.25 -16.01
CA VAL A 155 -13.24 -11.92 -15.96
C VAL A 155 -14.33 -11.84 -17.02
N LYS A 156 -15.54 -11.50 -16.58
CA LYS A 156 -16.71 -11.34 -17.45
C LYS A 156 -17.19 -9.90 -17.43
N VAL A 157 -17.25 -9.25 -18.59
CA VAL A 157 -17.80 -7.89 -18.74
C VAL A 157 -19.32 -7.98 -18.81
N HIS A 158 -20.03 -7.14 -18.04
CA HIS A 158 -21.49 -7.21 -17.92
C HIS A 158 -22.20 -6.75 -19.19
N ARG A 159 -21.73 -5.67 -19.80
CA ARG A 159 -22.36 -5.10 -21.01
C ARG A 159 -22.44 -6.10 -22.17
N THR A 160 -21.33 -6.80 -22.44
CA THR A 160 -21.22 -7.75 -23.57
C THR A 160 -21.51 -9.19 -23.16
N GLN A 161 -21.58 -9.47 -21.85
CA GLN A 161 -21.61 -10.82 -21.27
C GLN A 161 -20.42 -11.70 -21.69
N ALA A 162 -19.38 -11.12 -22.29
CA ALA A 162 -18.21 -11.86 -22.77
C ALA A 162 -17.22 -12.14 -21.63
N VAL A 163 -16.64 -13.33 -21.65
CA VAL A 163 -15.46 -13.65 -20.83
C VAL A 163 -14.24 -13.13 -21.57
N VAL A 164 -13.65 -12.06 -21.04
CA VAL A 164 -12.53 -11.33 -21.68
C VAL A 164 -11.17 -11.83 -21.20
N ILE A 165 -11.12 -12.44 -20.01
CA ILE A 165 -9.93 -13.10 -19.47
C ILE A 165 -10.35 -14.45 -18.92
N ALA A 166 -9.59 -15.49 -19.24
CA ALA A 166 -9.74 -16.81 -18.64
C ALA A 166 -8.37 -17.47 -18.53
N GLU A 167 -7.80 -17.48 -17.33
CA GLU A 167 -6.39 -17.83 -17.15
C GLU A 167 -6.16 -18.70 -15.90
N LYS A 168 -5.19 -19.61 -15.99
CA LYS A 168 -4.72 -20.41 -14.84
C LYS A 168 -3.65 -19.65 -14.07
N PHE A 169 -3.61 -19.80 -12.75
CA PHE A 169 -2.54 -19.23 -11.95
C PHE A 169 -1.17 -19.78 -12.39
N SER A 170 -0.25 -18.85 -12.66
CA SER A 170 1.09 -19.06 -13.19
C SER A 170 2.10 -18.21 -12.41
N LYS A 171 3.40 -18.31 -12.70
CA LYS A 171 4.41 -17.44 -12.05
C LYS A 171 4.48 -16.08 -12.72
N GLU A 172 4.04 -16.02 -13.97
CA GLU A 172 4.08 -14.88 -14.87
C GLU A 172 2.91 -13.93 -14.61
N LEU A 173 1.77 -14.46 -14.14
CA LEU A 173 0.66 -13.64 -13.64
C LEU A 173 1.11 -12.77 -12.49
N SER A 174 0.79 -11.48 -12.52
CA SER A 174 1.02 -10.58 -11.39
C SER A 174 -0.18 -9.66 -11.14
N ILE A 175 -0.35 -9.28 -9.87
CA ILE A 175 -1.35 -8.30 -9.44
C ILE A 175 -0.66 -7.22 -8.60
N LYS A 176 -0.85 -5.95 -9.01
CA LYS A 176 -0.19 -4.78 -8.41
C LYS A 176 -1.20 -3.70 -8.05
N ILE A 177 -0.94 -2.99 -6.97
CA ILE A 177 -1.69 -1.79 -6.57
C ILE A 177 -0.86 -0.57 -7.01
N PRO A 178 -1.33 0.26 -7.96
CA PRO A 178 -0.60 1.45 -8.37
C PRO A 178 -0.51 2.48 -7.23
N SER A 179 0.65 3.12 -7.10
CA SER A 179 0.85 4.20 -6.13
C SER A 179 -0.13 5.35 -6.36
N GLY A 180 -0.72 5.86 -5.27
CA GLY A 180 -1.67 6.97 -5.30
C GLY A 180 -3.08 6.63 -5.81
N LEU A 181 -3.32 5.43 -6.34
CA LEU A 181 -4.63 4.99 -6.84
C LEU A 181 -5.27 4.00 -5.86
N SER A 182 -5.83 4.53 -4.78
CA SER A 182 -6.31 3.74 -3.63
C SER A 182 -7.40 2.71 -3.97
N THR A 183 -8.12 2.84 -5.08
CA THR A 183 -9.24 1.95 -5.43
C THR A 183 -8.94 1.08 -6.65
N GLN A 184 -7.73 1.18 -7.20
CA GLN A 184 -7.35 0.51 -8.44
C GLN A 184 -6.32 -0.59 -8.20
N PHE A 185 -6.31 -1.56 -9.10
CA PHE A 185 -5.28 -2.58 -9.20
C PHE A 185 -5.10 -2.98 -10.66
N VAL A 186 -3.95 -3.57 -10.99
CA VAL A 186 -3.64 -4.04 -12.34
C VAL A 186 -3.35 -5.52 -12.28
N ILE A 187 -4.01 -6.30 -13.14
CA ILE A 187 -3.64 -7.70 -13.40
C ILE A 187 -2.83 -7.73 -14.69
N THR A 188 -1.61 -8.24 -14.62
CA THR A 188 -0.79 -8.56 -15.79
C THR A 188 -0.83 -10.08 -15.99
N CYS A 189 -1.41 -10.49 -17.11
CA CYS A 189 -1.58 -11.90 -17.52
C CYS A 189 -0.25 -12.51 -18.00
N SER A 190 -0.19 -13.84 -18.11
CA SER A 190 1.04 -14.55 -18.55
C SER A 190 1.47 -14.26 -19.98
N ASP A 191 0.56 -13.76 -20.83
CA ASP A 191 0.86 -13.30 -22.18
C ASP A 191 1.46 -11.88 -22.23
N GLY A 192 1.59 -11.21 -21.07
CA GLY A 192 2.09 -9.85 -20.94
C GLY A 192 1.02 -8.77 -21.04
N SER A 193 -0.23 -9.11 -21.37
CA SER A 193 -1.34 -8.15 -21.39
C SER A 193 -1.61 -7.63 -19.98
N SER A 194 -1.89 -6.33 -19.85
CA SER A 194 -2.11 -5.66 -18.56
C SER A 194 -3.46 -4.97 -18.53
N HIS A 195 -4.26 -5.29 -17.51
CA HIS A 195 -5.66 -4.91 -17.42
C HIS A 195 -5.90 -4.13 -16.13
N PRO A 196 -6.20 -2.82 -16.22
CA PRO A 196 -6.57 -2.01 -15.06
C PRO A 196 -7.99 -2.31 -14.58
N PHE A 197 -8.13 -2.42 -13.25
CA PHE A 197 -9.39 -2.64 -12.55
C PHE A 197 -9.58 -1.59 -11.45
N SER A 198 -10.83 -1.34 -11.09
CA SER A 198 -11.23 -0.48 -9.97
C SER A 198 -12.33 -1.17 -9.17
N THR A 199 -12.30 -1.03 -7.85
CA THR A 199 -13.33 -1.55 -6.93
C THR A 199 -14.41 -0.52 -6.60
N ASN A 200 -14.61 0.48 -7.49
CA ASN A 200 -15.67 1.48 -7.37
C ASN A 200 -15.73 2.15 -5.99
N ASN A 201 -14.59 2.70 -5.55
CA ASN A 201 -14.40 3.37 -4.26
C ASN A 201 -14.34 2.45 -3.02
N ASP A 202 -14.38 1.12 -3.18
CA ASP A 202 -14.21 0.18 -2.09
C ASP A 202 -12.75 -0.29 -1.93
N ILE A 203 -11.97 0.44 -1.12
CA ILE A 203 -10.56 0.13 -0.86
C ILE A 203 -10.41 -1.21 -0.12
N ARG A 204 -11.36 -1.56 0.75
CA ARG A 204 -11.34 -2.82 1.50
C ARG A 204 -11.49 -4.00 0.54
N MET A 205 -12.47 -3.94 -0.37
CA MET A 205 -12.66 -4.95 -1.40
C MET A 205 -11.43 -5.11 -2.28
N ARG A 206 -10.72 -4.02 -2.62
CA ARG A 206 -9.46 -4.09 -3.38
C ARG A 206 -8.45 -4.97 -2.66
N ASP A 207 -8.21 -4.73 -1.37
CA ASP A 207 -7.22 -5.50 -0.62
C ASP A 207 -7.66 -6.95 -0.40
N THR A 208 -8.93 -7.20 -0.05
CA THR A 208 -9.48 -8.55 0.05
C THR A 208 -9.26 -9.33 -1.26
N LEU A 209 -9.58 -8.71 -2.41
CA LEU A 209 -9.42 -9.31 -3.73
C LEU A 209 -7.95 -9.60 -4.04
N VAL A 210 -7.06 -8.61 -3.86
CA VAL A 210 -5.63 -8.74 -4.14
C VAL A 210 -5.01 -9.85 -3.31
N LEU A 211 -5.31 -9.91 -2.01
CA LEU A 211 -4.82 -10.96 -1.12
C LEU A 211 -5.38 -12.33 -1.50
N THR A 212 -6.68 -12.42 -1.83
CA THR A 212 -7.31 -13.67 -2.26
C THR A 212 -6.65 -14.23 -3.52
N ILE A 213 -6.38 -13.39 -4.52
CA ILE A 213 -5.67 -13.78 -5.75
C ILE A 213 -4.26 -14.29 -5.43
N ARG A 214 -3.49 -13.56 -4.62
CA ARG A 214 -2.12 -13.94 -4.23
C ARG A 214 -2.08 -15.29 -3.51
N ILE A 215 -3.03 -15.53 -2.60
CA ILE A 215 -3.11 -16.79 -1.86
C ILE A 215 -3.48 -17.95 -2.80
N PHE A 216 -4.50 -17.80 -3.64
CA PHE A 216 -4.83 -18.85 -4.61
C PHE A 216 -3.68 -19.12 -5.57
N GLN A 217 -3.01 -18.08 -6.07
CA GLN A 217 -1.85 -18.22 -6.93
C GLN A 217 -0.72 -18.99 -6.23
N SER A 218 -0.37 -18.64 -4.99
CA SER A 218 0.65 -19.35 -4.21
C SER A 218 0.29 -20.83 -4.03
N LYS A 219 -0.95 -21.13 -3.61
CA LYS A 219 -1.42 -22.50 -3.40
C LYS A 219 -1.39 -23.32 -4.70
N ALA A 220 -1.85 -22.75 -5.81
CA ALA A 220 -1.83 -23.41 -7.11
C ALA A 220 -0.41 -23.72 -7.60
N LEU A 221 0.56 -22.85 -7.31
CA LEU A 221 1.97 -23.07 -7.64
C LEU A 221 2.61 -24.14 -6.75
N ASP A 222 2.23 -24.21 -5.47
CA ASP A 222 2.73 -25.23 -4.54
C ASP A 222 2.19 -26.63 -4.88
N GLU A 223 0.91 -26.75 -5.25
CA GLU A 223 0.32 -28.01 -5.73
C GLU A 223 1.02 -28.53 -6.98
N LYS A 224 1.31 -27.66 -7.96
CA LYS A 224 2.07 -28.00 -9.17
C LYS A 224 3.50 -28.49 -8.87
N ARG A 225 4.12 -28.01 -7.78
CA ARG A 225 5.45 -28.49 -7.34
C ARG A 225 5.35 -29.87 -6.69
N LYS A 226 4.33 -30.09 -5.85
CA LYS A 226 4.10 -31.37 -5.15
C LYS A 226 3.66 -32.50 -6.09
N GLY A 227 2.88 -32.19 -7.13
CA GLY A 227 2.44 -33.16 -8.14
C GLY A 227 3.47 -33.49 -9.23
N ARG A 228 4.72 -33.01 -9.12
CA ARG A 228 5.83 -33.31 -10.03
C ARG A 228 6.85 -34.30 -9.43
N ILE A 229 6.39 -35.20 -8.55
CA ILE A 229 7.13 -36.39 -8.08
C ILE A 229 6.60 -37.61 -8.82
#